data_AF-A0A521FS30-F1
#
_entry.id   AF-A0A521FS30-F1
#
_cell.length_a   1.000
_cell.length_b   1.000
_cell.length_c   1.000
_cell.angle_alpha   90.00
_cell.angle_beta   90.00
_cell.angle_gamma   90.00
#
_symmetry.space_group_name_H-M   'P 1'
#
loop_
_entity.id
_entity.type
_entity.pdbx_description
1 polymer ?
#
loop_
_entity_poly.entity_id
_entity_poly.type
_entity_poly.pdbx_seq_one_letter_code
_entity_poly.pdbx_strand_id
1 'polypeptide(L)'
;MLIKIISALLILVTAYFGLSHGSRTFSKPSAEYLQMMALLGITDTVRVIFGICPILSVILILFPQTFFAGNVLRAVLLLLMMTLALKAGNYKFALIEIPFLAMPLLLIYLGHPLKNGY
;
A
#
# COMPACT_ATOMS: atom_id res chain seq x y z
N MET A 1 -15.34 -0.97 -21.44
CA MET A 1 -15.30 0.44 -20.97
C MET A 1 -15.47 0.55 -19.45
N LEU A 2 -16.55 0.01 -18.85
CA LEU A 2 -16.79 0.12 -17.41
C LEU A 2 -15.61 -0.36 -16.52
N ILE A 3 -15.05 -1.55 -16.80
CA ILE A 3 -13.90 -2.11 -16.06
C ILE A 3 -12.69 -1.15 -16.09
N LYS A 4 -12.44 -0.50 -17.24
CA LYS A 4 -11.34 0.47 -17.37
C LYS A 4 -11.58 1.71 -16.51
N ILE A 5 -12.83 2.20 -16.41
CA ILE A 5 -13.19 3.32 -15.55
C ILE A 5 -13.01 2.94 -14.08
N ILE A 6 -13.50 1.77 -13.67
CA ILE A 6 -13.37 1.27 -12.30
C ILE A 6 -11.88 1.14 -11.93
N SER A 7 -11.07 0.52 -12.80
CA SER A 7 -9.63 0.38 -12.56
C SER A 7 -8.93 1.73 -12.50
N ALA A 8 -9.25 2.68 -13.39
CA ALA A 8 -8.68 4.03 -13.34
C ALA A 8 -9.00 4.75 -12.02
N LEU A 9 -10.26 4.69 -11.57
CA LEU A 9 -10.66 5.25 -10.27
C LEU A 9 -9.92 4.58 -9.11
N LEU A 10 -9.80 3.25 -9.14
CA LEU A 10 -9.10 2.49 -8.11
C LEU A 10 -7.59 2.81 -8.09
N ILE A 11 -6.97 3.05 -9.25
CA ILE A 11 -5.58 3.53 -9.35
C ILE A 11 -5.45 4.91 -8.70
N LEU A 12 -6.37 5.85 -8.96
CA LEU A 12 -6.35 7.18 -8.34
C LEU A 12 -6.48 7.11 -6.81
N VAL A 13 -7.40 6.28 -6.30
CA VAL A 13 -7.56 6.05 -4.85
C VAL A 13 -6.30 5.41 -4.25
N THR A 14 -5.73 4.41 -4.94
CA THR A 14 -4.49 3.75 -4.55
C THR A 14 -3.31 4.72 -4.52
N ALA A 15 -3.24 5.63 -5.50
CA ALA A 15 -2.22 6.67 -5.59
C ALA A 15 -2.35 7.68 -4.45
N TYR A 16 -3.56 8.19 -4.21
CA TYR A 16 -3.84 9.10 -3.10
C TYR A 16 -3.40 8.50 -1.76
N PHE A 17 -3.85 7.27 -1.44
CA PHE A 17 -3.46 6.62 -0.19
C PHE A 17 -1.98 6.28 -0.11
N GLY A 18 -1.36 5.84 -1.21
CA GLY A 18 0.08 5.52 -1.19
C GLY A 18 0.95 6.75 -0.95
N LEU A 19 0.63 7.87 -1.61
CA LEU A 19 1.30 9.14 -1.42
C LEU A 19 1.01 9.72 -0.03
N SER A 20 -0.25 9.71 0.42
CA SER A 20 -0.65 10.23 1.73
C SER A 20 -0.01 9.46 2.89
N HIS A 21 -0.03 8.12 2.86
CA HIS A 21 0.60 7.32 3.92
C HIS A 21 2.12 7.38 3.85
N GLY A 22 2.70 7.25 2.65
CA GLY A 22 4.15 7.23 2.48
C GLY A 22 4.82 8.56 2.85
N SER A 23 4.20 9.69 2.50
CA SER A 23 4.76 11.02 2.78
C SER A 23 4.83 11.35 4.28
N ARG A 24 4.08 10.65 5.14
CA ARG A 24 4.17 10.80 6.60
C ARG A 24 5.54 10.44 7.14
N THR A 25 6.32 9.62 6.43
CA THR A 25 7.71 9.31 6.81
C THR A 25 8.63 10.54 6.73
N PHE A 26 8.28 11.55 5.93
CA PHE A 26 9.03 12.81 5.84
C PHE A 26 8.57 13.87 6.84
N SER A 27 7.47 13.60 7.56
CA SER A 27 6.97 14.46 8.62
C SER A 27 7.52 14.01 9.98
N LYS A 28 7.57 14.91 10.96
CA LYS A 28 7.92 14.53 12.33
C LYS A 28 6.86 13.54 12.86
N PRO A 29 7.22 12.28 13.18
CA PRO A 29 6.27 11.29 13.66
C PRO A 29 5.76 11.66 15.06
N SER A 30 4.48 11.38 15.33
CA SER A 30 3.93 11.53 16.68
C SER A 30 4.49 10.46 17.62
N ALA A 31 4.54 10.77 18.92
CA ALA A 31 5.01 9.80 19.93
C ALA A 31 4.16 8.53 19.94
N GLU A 32 2.84 8.66 19.78
CA GLU A 32 1.90 7.53 19.68
C GLU A 32 2.22 6.63 18.48
N TYR A 33 2.51 7.21 17.32
CA TYR A 33 2.89 6.46 16.13
C TYR A 33 4.23 5.73 16.32
N LEU A 34 5.22 6.38 16.95
CA LEU A 34 6.50 5.75 17.28
C LEU A 34 6.33 4.57 18.23
N GLN A 35 5.49 4.73 19.27
CA GLN A 35 5.19 3.66 20.21
C GLN A 35 4.49 2.49 19.53
N MET A 36 3.54 2.76 18.63
CA MET A 36 2.89 1.73 17.82
C MET A 36 3.91 0.97 16.97
N MET A 37 4.78 1.68 16.22
CA MET A 37 5.80 1.03 15.41
C MET A 37 6.77 0.17 16.25
N ALA A 38 7.15 0.65 17.43
CA ALA A 38 7.99 -0.10 18.36
C ALA A 38 7.31 -1.40 18.84
N LEU A 39 6.00 -1.34 19.16
CA LEU A 39 5.21 -2.53 19.52
C LEU A 39 5.11 -3.55 18.39
N LEU A 40 5.16 -3.10 17.13
CA LEU A 40 5.22 -3.96 15.95
C LEU A 40 6.62 -4.53 15.67
N GLY A 41 7.64 -4.18 16.46
CA GLY A 41 9.04 -4.55 16.23
C GLY A 41 9.69 -3.82 15.06
N ILE A 42 9.11 -2.69 14.64
CA ILE A 42 9.59 -1.88 13.51
C ILE A 42 10.58 -0.82 14.02
N THR A 43 11.83 -0.92 13.56
CA THR A 43 12.87 0.10 13.81
C THR A 43 12.67 1.34 12.93
N ASP A 44 13.35 2.43 13.26
CA ASP A 44 13.35 3.67 12.48
C ASP A 44 13.71 3.45 11.01
N THR A 45 14.72 2.64 10.73
CA THR A 45 15.11 2.28 9.36
C THR A 45 13.98 1.55 8.63
N VAL A 46 13.37 0.55 9.28
CA VAL A 46 12.27 -0.22 8.68
C VAL A 46 11.04 0.65 8.46
N ARG A 47 10.77 1.60 9.36
CA ARG A 47 9.70 2.60 9.23
C ARG A 47 9.86 3.47 7.98
N VAL A 48 11.09 3.95 7.72
CA VAL A 48 11.39 4.76 6.53
C VAL A 48 11.19 3.93 5.26
N ILE A 49 11.61 2.67 5.25
CA ILE A 49 11.36 1.73 4.14
C ILE A 49 9.86 1.58 3.90
N PHE A 50 9.06 1.34 4.94
CA PHE A 50 7.60 1.29 4.84
C PHE A 50 6.95 2.61 4.43
N GLY A 51 7.64 3.75 4.50
CA GLY A 51 7.17 5.02 3.94
C GLY A 51 7.49 5.20 2.46
N ILE A 52 8.69 4.80 2.03
CA ILE A 52 9.16 5.00 0.65
C ILE A 52 8.58 3.94 -0.29
N CYS A 53 8.51 2.68 0.13
CA CYS A 53 8.06 1.59 -0.74
C CYS A 53 6.62 1.73 -1.23
N PRO A 54 5.64 2.23 -0.44
CA PRO A 54 4.30 2.56 -0.94
C PRO A 54 4.30 3.64 -2.03
N ILE A 55 5.14 4.67 -1.90
CA ILE A 55 5.28 5.72 -2.93
C ILE A 55 5.82 5.09 -4.22
N LEU A 56 6.89 4.29 -4.11
CA LEU A 56 7.45 3.57 -5.25
C LEU A 56 6.40 2.66 -5.91
N SER A 57 5.62 1.93 -5.11
CA SER A 57 4.55 1.06 -5.61
C SER A 57 3.53 1.84 -6.45
N VAL A 58 3.14 3.05 -6.02
CA VAL A 58 2.21 3.90 -6.77
C VAL A 58 2.83 4.32 -8.10
N ILE A 59 4.09 4.76 -8.10
CA ILE A 59 4.79 5.15 -9.33
C ILE A 59 4.77 3.98 -10.33
N LEU A 60 5.05 2.75 -9.87
CA LEU A 60 4.99 1.55 -10.71
C LEU A 60 3.56 1.24 -11.19
N ILE A 61 2.54 1.44 -10.36
CA ILE A 61 1.13 1.18 -10.72
C ILE A 61 0.64 2.13 -11.82
N LEU A 62 1.18 3.34 -11.94
CA LEU A 62 0.76 4.31 -12.95
C LEU A 62 1.15 3.93 -14.39
N PHE A 63 2.13 3.04 -14.57
CA PHE A 63 2.62 2.64 -15.88
C PHE A 63 2.18 1.19 -16.20
N PRO A 64 1.58 0.94 -17.39
CA PRO A 64 1.11 -0.40 -17.78
C PRO A 64 2.20 -1.49 -17.69
N GLN A 65 3.45 -1.14 -17.99
CA GLN A 65 4.58 -2.06 -18.06
C GLN A 65 5.02 -2.57 -16.68
N THR A 66 4.80 -1.78 -15.63
CA THR A 66 5.22 -2.08 -14.26
C THR A 66 4.04 -2.30 -13.32
N PHE A 67 2.80 -2.19 -13.83
CA PHE A 67 1.56 -2.29 -13.06
C PHE A 67 1.48 -3.53 -12.16
N PHE A 68 1.80 -4.72 -12.69
CA PHE A 68 1.74 -5.96 -11.91
C PHE A 68 2.75 -5.93 -10.75
N ALA A 69 4.01 -5.59 -11.04
CA ALA A 69 5.07 -5.50 -10.03
C ALA A 69 4.75 -4.45 -8.95
N GLY A 70 4.19 -3.30 -9.35
CA GLY A 70 3.75 -2.27 -8.42
C GLY A 70 2.65 -2.75 -7.47
N ASN A 71 1.64 -3.44 -7.98
CA ASN A 71 0.58 -4.01 -7.14
C ASN A 71 1.08 -5.14 -6.25
N VAL A 72 1.96 -6.02 -6.74
CA VAL A 72 2.58 -7.08 -5.92
C VAL A 72 3.39 -6.48 -4.78
N LEU A 73 4.26 -5.50 -5.07
CA LEU A 73 5.03 -4.78 -4.05
C LEU A 73 4.09 -4.20 -2.98
N ARG A 74 3.02 -3.54 -3.41
CA ARG A 74 2.04 -2.96 -2.50
C ARG A 74 1.34 -4.01 -1.64
N ALA A 75 0.89 -5.13 -2.23
CA ALA A 75 0.23 -6.21 -1.51
C ALA A 75 1.15 -6.86 -0.47
N VAL A 76 2.43 -7.10 -0.82
CA VAL A 76 3.43 -7.65 0.10
C VAL A 76 3.68 -6.74 1.29
N LEU A 77 3.80 -5.42 1.07
CA LEU A 77 4.01 -4.46 2.16
C LEU A 77 2.83 -4.43 3.14
N LEU A 78 1.60 -4.43 2.62
CA LEU A 78 0.38 -4.42 3.44
C LEU A 78 0.21 -5.74 4.20
N LEU A 79 0.47 -6.87 3.54
CA LEU A 79 0.45 -8.19 4.19
C LEU A 79 1.51 -8.28 5.30
N LEU A 80 2.71 -7.74 5.06
CA LEU A 80 3.76 -7.69 6.07
C LEU A 80 3.35 -6.83 7.28
N MET A 81 2.80 -5.64 7.05
CA MET A 81 2.28 -4.79 8.14
C MET A 81 1.16 -5.49 8.93
N MET A 82 0.22 -6.12 8.24
CA MET A 82 -0.89 -6.84 8.85
C MET A 82 -0.41 -8.03 9.70
N THR A 83 0.54 -8.82 9.19
CA THR A 83 1.08 -9.97 9.93
C THR A 83 1.94 -9.55 11.13
N LEU A 84 2.70 -8.46 11.04
CA LEU A 84 3.41 -7.86 12.19
C LEU A 84 2.41 -7.39 13.26
N ALA A 85 1.29 -6.78 12.85
CA ALA A 85 0.24 -6.36 13.77
C ALA A 85 -0.43 -7.54 14.48
N LEU A 86 -0.73 -8.62 13.76
CA LEU A 86 -1.24 -9.86 14.36
C LEU A 86 -0.24 -10.45 15.36
N LYS A 87 1.05 -10.51 15.00
CA LYS A 87 2.12 -10.98 15.89
C LYS A 87 2.22 -10.15 17.18
N ALA A 88 1.98 -8.83 17.09
CA ALA A 88 1.98 -7.92 18.22
C ALA A 88 0.65 -7.88 19.01
N GLY A 89 -0.33 -8.71 18.65
CA GLY A 89 -1.66 -8.73 19.28
C GLY A 89 -2.55 -7.54 18.91
N ASN A 90 -2.18 -6.74 17.91
CA ASN A 90 -2.93 -5.57 17.45
C ASN A 90 -3.90 -5.93 16.31
N TYR A 91 -4.95 -6.68 16.64
CA TYR A 91 -5.97 -7.12 15.68
C TYR A 91 -6.72 -5.96 15.01
N LYS A 92 -6.92 -4.85 15.75
CA LYS A 92 -7.60 -3.67 15.21
C LYS A 92 -6.84 -3.07 14.03
N PHE A 93 -5.52 -2.91 14.17
CA PHE A 93 -4.68 -2.43 13.09
C PHE A 93 -4.69 -3.41 11.91
N ALA A 94 -4.56 -4.71 12.17
CA ALA A 94 -4.61 -5.73 11.11
C ALA A 94 -5.93 -5.69 10.31
N LEU A 95 -7.08 -5.53 10.98
CA LEU A 95 -8.38 -5.41 10.31
C LEU A 95 -8.50 -4.15 9.45
N ILE A 96 -7.89 -3.03 9.88
CA ILE A 96 -7.86 -1.79 9.10
C ILE A 96 -7.07 -1.97 7.80
N GLU A 97 -6.04 -2.82 7.78
CA GLU A 97 -5.22 -3.08 6.58
C GLU A 97 -5.94 -3.93 5.51
N ILE A 98 -6.97 -4.70 5.86
CA ILE A 98 -7.70 -5.59 4.93
C ILE A 98 -8.24 -4.83 3.70
N PRO A 99 -9.01 -3.73 3.82
CA PRO A 99 -9.46 -2.98 2.65
C PRO A 99 -8.30 -2.44 1.81
N PHE A 100 -7.18 -2.07 2.44
CA PHE A 100 -6.00 -1.63 1.70
C PHE A 100 -5.33 -2.77 0.94
N LEU A 101 -5.26 -3.97 1.52
CA LEU A 101 -4.72 -5.17 0.86
C LEU A 101 -5.61 -5.64 -0.29
N ALA A 102 -6.93 -5.47 -0.19
CA ALA A 102 -7.85 -5.81 -1.25
C ALA A 102 -7.62 -4.96 -2.52
N MET A 103 -7.26 -3.68 -2.38
CA MET A 103 -7.06 -2.77 -3.53
C MET A 103 -6.04 -3.28 -4.57
N PRO A 104 -4.78 -3.61 -4.22
CA PRO A 104 -3.81 -4.11 -5.21
C PRO A 104 -4.22 -5.45 -5.81
N LEU A 105 -4.91 -6.32 -5.06
CA LEU A 105 -5.41 -7.60 -5.58
C LEU A 105 -6.54 -7.39 -6.60
N LEU A 106 -7.47 -6.47 -6.30
CA LEU A 106 -8.52 -6.06 -7.23
C LEU A 106 -7.93 -5.40 -8.47
N LEU A 107 -6.89 -4.56 -8.33
CA LEU A 107 -6.20 -3.96 -9.46
C LEU A 107 -5.54 -5.01 -10.36
N ILE A 108 -4.87 -6.02 -9.79
CA ILE A 108 -4.32 -7.14 -10.55
C ILE A 108 -5.43 -7.85 -11.35
N TYR A 109 -6.58 -8.11 -10.72
CA TYR A 109 -7.72 -8.73 -11.38
C TYR A 109 -8.33 -7.86 -12.50
N LEU A 110 -8.52 -6.56 -12.25
CA LEU A 110 -9.13 -5.62 -13.20
C LEU A 110 -8.20 -5.23 -14.36
N GLY A 111 -6.88 -5.34 -14.16
CA GLY A 111 -5.86 -4.92 -15.11
C GLY A 111 -5.69 -3.40 -15.21
N HIS A 112 -4.66 -2.96 -15.95
CA HIS A 112 -4.38 -1.54 -16.15
C HIS A 112 -5.28 -0.95 -17.27
N PRO A 113 -5.94 0.21 -17.09
CA PRO A 113 -6.92 0.75 -18.05
C PRO A 113 -6.33 1.10 -19.42
N LEU A 114 -5.06 1.49 -19.45
CA LEU A 114 -4.30 1.82 -20.67
C LEU A 114 -3.66 0.61 -21.38
N LYS A 115 -3.79 -0.62 -20.85
CA LYS A 115 -3.32 -1.80 -21.57
C LYS A 115 -4.23 -2.04 -22.78
N ASN A 116 -3.64 -2.17 -23.96
CA ASN A 116 -4.34 -2.58 -25.17
C ASN A 116 -4.38 -4.11 -25.20
N GLY A 117 -5.59 -4.68 -25.13
CA GLY A 117 -5.82 -6.12 -25.05
C GLY A 117 -5.93 -6.64 -23.62
N TYR A 118 -6.90 -7.54 -23.40
CA TYR A 118 -6.88 -8.44 -22.25
C TYR A 118 -5.64 -9.33 -22.37
#